data_AF-A0A971M0W8-F1
#
_entry.id   AF-A0A971M0W8-F1
#
_cell.length_a   1.000
_cell.length_b   1.000
_cell.length_c   1.000
_cell.angle_alpha   90.00
_cell.angle_beta   90.00
_cell.angle_gamma   90.00
#
_symmetry.space_group_name_H-M   'P 1'
#
loop_
_entity.id
_entity.type
_entity.pdbx_description
1 polymer ?
#
loop_
_entity_poly.entity_id
_entity_poly.type
_entity_poly.pdbx_seq_one_letter_code
_entity_poly.pdbx_strand_id
1 'polypeptide(L)'
;MQGYLVSALIFALLVAIFAIQNTTVVVINFLMWKFHTSLVLVILGSALLGALCIFLLGSFKNFESWRKQRELEGKNRHLTNQVNELEAELKELRERMENLNFVNQNSSADEKDEQIVQATNKEV
;
A
#
# COMPACT_ATOMS: atom_id res chain seq x y z
N MET A 1 -2.50 2.35 25.70
CA MET A 1 -1.06 2.21 25.34
C MET A 1 -0.15 2.04 26.57
N GLN A 2 -0.27 2.87 27.61
CA GLN A 2 0.61 2.77 28.80
C GLN A 2 0.50 1.46 29.60
N GLY A 3 -0.70 0.86 29.67
CA GLY A 3 -0.91 -0.41 30.38
C GLY A 3 -0.05 -1.58 29.86
N TYR A 4 0.30 -1.58 28.57
CA TYR A 4 1.19 -2.60 27.99
C TYR A 4 2.63 -2.48 28.48
N LEU A 5 3.12 -1.26 28.71
CA LEU A 5 4.48 -1.06 29.23
C LEU A 5 4.56 -1.50 30.70
N VAL A 6 3.54 -1.17 31.49
CA VAL A 6 3.46 -1.59 32.89
C VAL A 6 3.35 -3.12 33.00
N SER A 7 2.51 -3.76 32.19
CA SER A 7 2.39 -5.23 32.19
C SER A 7 3.67 -5.91 31.69
N ALA A 8 4.32 -5.37 30.66
CA ALA A 8 5.61 -5.87 30.18
C ALA A 8 6.71 -5.77 31.24
N LEU A 9 6.73 -4.67 32.01
CA LEU A 9 7.68 -4.50 33.11
C LEU A 9 7.46 -5.53 34.22
N ILE A 10 6.20 -5.73 34.63
CA ILE A 10 5.84 -6.76 35.62
C ILE A 10 6.25 -8.15 35.13
N PHE A 11 5.97 -8.47 33.87
CA PHE A 11 6.35 -9.74 33.27
C PHE A 11 7.87 -9.93 33.22
N ALA A 12 8.62 -8.90 32.82
CA ALA A 12 10.09 -8.93 32.81
C ALA A 12 10.66 -9.17 34.21
N LEU A 13 10.04 -8.59 35.25
CA LEU A 13 10.43 -8.78 36.65
C LEU A 13 10.18 -10.22 37.10
N LEU A 14 9.06 -10.84 36.70
CA LEU A 14 8.79 -12.26 36.95
C LEU A 14 9.82 -13.16 36.27
N VAL A 15 10.17 -12.88 35.01
CA VAL A 15 11.21 -13.61 34.27
C VAL A 15 12.57 -13.47 34.95
N ALA A 16 12.92 -12.28 35.44
CA ALA A 16 14.17 -12.05 36.16
C ALA A 16 14.24 -12.85 37.47
N ILE A 17 13.15 -12.87 38.26
CA ILE A 17 13.06 -13.70 39.48
C ILE A 17 13.23 -15.17 39.12
N PHE A 18 12.52 -15.64 38.09
CA PHE A 18 12.64 -17.01 37.59
C PHE A 18 14.08 -17.35 37.18
N ALA A 19 14.76 -16.43 36.50
CA ALA A 19 16.16 -16.60 36.10
C ALA A 19 17.10 -16.75 37.29
N ILE A 20 16.93 -15.92 38.32
CA ILE A 20 17.75 -15.97 39.56
C ILE A 20 17.52 -17.29 40.31
N GLN A 21 16.27 -17.73 40.45
CA GLN A 21 15.94 -18.97 41.15
C GLN A 21 16.43 -20.23 40.43
N ASN A 22 16.50 -20.19 39.10
CA ASN A 22 16.92 -21.31 38.26
C ASN A 22 18.36 -21.13 37.74
N THR A 23 19.24 -20.56 38.58
CA THR A 23 20.68 -20.42 38.32
C THR A 23 21.47 -21.73 38.40
N THR A 24 20.78 -22.87 38.45
CA THR A 24 21.40 -24.21 38.42
C THR A 24 22.37 -24.34 37.26
N VAL A 25 23.63 -24.63 37.61
CA VAL A 25 24.72 -24.79 36.64
C VAL A 25 24.51 -26.10 35.89
N VAL A 26 24.45 -26.00 34.57
CA VAL A 26 24.36 -27.12 33.63
C VAL A 26 25.60 -27.12 32.75
N VAL A 27 26.12 -28.31 32.49
CA VAL A 27 27.26 -28.52 31.59
C VAL A 27 26.72 -28.77 30.19
N ILE A 28 27.02 -27.87 29.26
CA ILE A 28 26.73 -28.06 27.84
C ILE A 28 27.97 -28.71 27.22
N ASN A 29 27.80 -29.92 26.69
CA ASN A 29 28.80 -30.57 25.85
C ASN A 29 28.44 -30.30 24.39
N PHE A 30 29.23 -29.47 23.70
CA PHE A 30 29.04 -29.14 22.30
C PHE A 30 30.21 -29.64 21.45
N LEU A 31 30.02 -30.76 20.74
CA LEU A 31 31.05 -31.48 19.98
C LEU A 31 32.31 -31.82 20.80
N MET A 32 33.24 -30.87 20.94
CA MET A 32 34.48 -30.99 21.72
C MET A 32 34.59 -29.94 22.85
N TRP A 33 33.64 -29.02 22.97
CA TRP A 33 33.65 -27.95 23.96
C TRP A 33 32.73 -28.24 25.13
N LYS A 34 33.15 -27.80 26.32
CA LYS A 34 32.36 -27.92 27.56
C LYS A 34 32.20 -26.53 28.17
N PHE A 35 30.96 -26.13 28.37
CA PHE A 35 30.63 -24.84 29.00
C PHE A 35 29.77 -25.06 30.23
N HIS A 36 30.09 -24.34 31.30
CA HIS A 36 29.29 -24.29 32.51
C HIS A 36 28.47 -23.01 32.50
N THR A 37 27.16 -23.12 32.38
CA THR A 37 26.24 -21.96 32.37
C THR A 37 24.95 -22.31 33.11
N SER A 38 24.10 -21.33 33.39
CA SER A 38 22.82 -21.61 34.03
C SER A 38 21.79 -22.17 33.05
N LEU A 39 20.92 -23.06 33.52
CA LEU A 39 19.86 -23.67 32.70
C LEU A 39 18.99 -22.62 31.98
N VAL A 40 18.63 -21.53 32.67
CA VAL A 40 17.79 -20.48 32.08
C VAL A 40 18.49 -19.76 30.93
N LEU A 41 19.80 -19.52 31.03
CA LEU A 41 20.56 -18.93 29.93
C LEU A 41 20.52 -19.83 28.69
N VAL A 42 20.55 -21.15 28.87
CA VAL A 42 20.44 -22.12 27.76
C VAL A 42 19.07 -22.04 27.11
N ILE A 43 18.01 -22.07 27.91
CA ILE A 43 16.62 -22.04 27.40
C ILE A 43 16.37 -20.72 26.66
N LEU A 44 16.65 -19.58 27.29
CA LEU A 44 16.48 -18.27 26.67
C LEU A 44 17.34 -18.10 25.43
N GLY A 45 18.60 -18.54 25.47
CA GLY A 45 19.51 -18.49 24.32
C GLY A 45 19.00 -19.32 23.14
N SER A 46 18.55 -20.56 23.40
CA SER A 46 17.99 -21.44 22.36
C SER A 46 16.68 -20.89 21.76
N ALA A 47 15.80 -20.34 22.60
CA ALA A 47 14.54 -19.75 22.15
C ALA A 47 14.81 -18.48 21.32
N LEU A 48 15.76 -17.64 21.74
CA LEU A 48 16.17 -16.45 21.01
C LEU A 48 16.78 -16.81 19.65
N LEU A 49 17.67 -17.80 19.60
CA LEU A 49 18.25 -18.28 18.34
C LEU A 49 17.18 -18.89 17.42
N GLY A 50 16.25 -19.68 17.96
CA GLY A 50 15.13 -20.23 17.20
C GLY A 50 14.23 -19.11 16.63
N ALA A 51 13.89 -18.12 17.44
CA ALA A 51 13.11 -16.95 17.01
C ALA A 51 13.86 -16.14 15.93
N LEU A 52 15.18 -15.97 16.08
CA LEU A 52 16.02 -15.32 15.08
C LEU A 52 16.03 -16.08 13.75
N CYS A 53 16.16 -17.41 13.79
CA CYS A 53 16.09 -18.25 12.60
C CYS A 53 14.72 -18.11 11.90
N ILE A 54 13.62 -18.19 12.65
CA ILE A 54 12.27 -18.01 12.10
C ILE A 54 12.10 -16.59 11.52
N PHE A 55 12.59 -15.57 12.22
CA PHE A 55 12.55 -14.18 11.75
C PHE A 55 13.31 -14.02 10.43
N LEU A 56 14.53 -14.56 10.33
CA LEU A 56 15.34 -14.49 9.11
C LEU A 56 14.64 -15.22 7.96
N LEU A 57 14.20 -16.46 8.17
CA LEU A 57 13.48 -17.24 7.16
C LEU A 57 12.16 -16.56 6.72
N GLY A 58 11.42 -15.99 7.67
CA GLY A 58 10.20 -15.23 7.40
C GLY A 58 10.47 -13.93 6.64
N SER A 59 11.55 -13.23 6.98
CA SER A 59 11.98 -11.99 6.33
C SER A 59 12.31 -12.23 4.86
N PHE A 60 13.01 -13.33 4.53
CA PHE A 60 13.26 -13.71 3.13
C PHE A 60 11.95 -13.95 2.36
N LYS A 61 10.95 -14.61 2.96
CA LYS A 61 9.67 -14.86 2.29
C LYS A 61 8.85 -13.57 2.07
N ASN A 62 8.95 -12.62 2.99
CA ASN A 62 8.22 -11.34 2.90
C ASN A 62 8.77 -10.41 1.82
N PHE A 63 9.97 -10.68 1.29
CA PHE A 63 10.57 -9.86 0.23
C PHE A 63 9.80 -9.94 -1.10
N GLU A 64 9.23 -11.09 -1.44
CA GLU A 64 8.38 -11.23 -2.65
C GLU A 64 7.09 -10.44 -2.53
N SER A 65 6.46 -10.46 -1.34
CA SER A 65 5.26 -9.69 -1.07
C SER A 65 5.52 -8.18 -1.19
N TRP A 66 6.68 -7.70 -0.73
CA TRP A 66 7.05 -6.30 -0.88
C TRP A 66 7.27 -5.89 -2.35
N ARG A 67 7.87 -6.77 -3.17
CA ARG A 67 7.98 -6.54 -4.63
C ARG A 67 6.62 -6.49 -5.31
N LYS A 68 5.73 -7.44 -5.00
CA LYS A 68 4.36 -7.45 -5.54
C LYS A 68 3.57 -6.22 -5.13
N GLN A 69 3.74 -5.75 -3.89
CA GLN A 69 3.10 -4.52 -3.42
C GLN A 69 3.53 -3.31 -4.26
N ARG A 70 4.84 -3.15 -4.52
CA ARG A 70 5.35 -2.05 -5.36
C ARG A 70 4.91 -2.15 -6.81
N GLU A 71 4.84 -3.36 -7.38
CA GLU A 71 4.34 -3.57 -8.73
C GLU A 71 2.85 -3.23 -8.84
N LEU A 72 2.05 -3.69 -7.87
CA LEU A 72 0.61 -3.40 -7.80
C LEU A 72 0.37 -1.90 -7.62
N GLU A 73 1.12 -1.21 -6.76
CA GLU A 73 1.05 0.25 -6.63
C GLU A 73 1.42 0.99 -7.91
N GLY A 74 2.42 0.50 -8.65
CA GLY A 74 2.81 1.04 -9.96
C GLY A 74 1.70 0.90 -11.00
N LYS A 75 1.10 -0.30 -11.09
CA LYS A 75 -0.06 -0.55 -11.97
C LYS A 75 -1.25 0.31 -11.57
N ASN A 76 -1.54 0.43 -10.27
CA ASN A 76 -2.64 1.25 -9.78
C ASN A 76 -2.46 2.72 -10.19
N ARG A 77 -1.26 3.28 -9.98
CA ARG A 77 -0.93 4.64 -10.46
C ARG A 77 -1.11 4.82 -11.96
N HIS A 78 -0.65 3.86 -12.76
CA HIS A 78 -0.80 3.92 -14.21
C HIS A 78 -2.26 3.87 -14.64
N LEU A 79 -3.06 2.97 -14.06
CA LEU A 79 -4.50 2.87 -14.31
C LEU A 79 -5.22 4.15 -13.88
N THR A 80 -4.91 4.70 -12.71
CA THR A 80 -5.49 5.97 -12.25
C THR A 80 -5.18 7.12 -13.22
N ASN A 81 -3.95 7.18 -13.74
CA ASN A 81 -3.59 8.21 -14.71
C ASN A 81 -4.34 8.04 -16.03
N GLN A 82 -4.49 6.81 -16.54
CA GLN A 82 -5.29 6.55 -17.74
C GLN A 82 -6.76 6.96 -17.53
N VAL A 83 -7.35 6.62 -16.38
CA VAL A 83 -8.73 7.01 -16.08
C VAL A 83 -8.88 8.54 -16.11
N ASN A 84 -7.95 9.26 -15.48
CA ASN A 84 -7.98 10.73 -15.48
C ASN A 84 -7.81 11.33 -16.88
N GLU A 85 -6.94 10.74 -17.72
CA GLU A 85 -6.70 11.19 -19.10
C GLU A 85 -7.93 10.94 -19.98
N LEU A 86 -8.51 9.74 -19.93
CA LEU A 86 -9.76 9.43 -20.63
C LEU A 86 -10.92 10.31 -20.15
N GLU A 87 -11.02 10.59 -18.85
CA GLU A 87 -12.04 11.52 -18.33
C GLU A 87 -11.86 12.95 -18.86
N ALA A 88 -10.61 13.41 -19.01
CA ALA A 88 -10.31 14.71 -19.61
C ALA A 88 -10.65 14.75 -21.10
N GLU A 89 -10.30 13.71 -21.87
CA GLU A 89 -10.67 13.60 -23.29
C GLU A 89 -12.18 13.55 -23.49
N LEU A 90 -12.91 12.79 -22.66
CA LEU A 90 -14.37 12.74 -22.72
C LEU A 90 -15.01 14.10 -22.42
N LYS A 91 -14.41 14.86 -21.50
CA LYS A 91 -14.87 16.23 -21.19
C LYS A 91 -14.63 17.17 -22.37
N GLU A 92 -13.43 17.16 -22.96
CA GLU A 92 -13.12 17.98 -24.14
C GLU A 92 -14.03 17.63 -25.32
N LEU A 93 -14.25 16.32 -25.56
CA LEU A 93 -15.11 15.87 -26.65
C LEU A 93 -16.58 16.27 -26.42
N ARG A 94 -17.06 16.24 -25.17
CA ARG A 94 -18.39 16.78 -24.81
C ARG A 94 -18.48 18.27 -25.09
N GLU A 95 -17.50 19.06 -24.66
CA GLU A 95 -17.47 20.51 -24.90
C GLU A 95 -17.41 20.83 -26.40
N ARG A 96 -16.62 20.10 -27.19
CA ARG A 96 -16.61 20.23 -28.66
C ARG A 96 -17.97 19.92 -29.29
N MET A 97 -18.61 18.82 -28.87
CA MET A 97 -19.95 18.46 -29.36
C MET A 97 -21.00 19.51 -29.00
N GLU A 98 -20.92 20.09 -27.81
CA GLU A 98 -21.79 21.18 -27.38
C GLU A 98 -21.61 22.41 -28.28
N ASN A 99 -20.37 22.85 -28.48
CA ASN A 99 -20.03 23.97 -29.36
C ASN A 99 -20.44 23.73 -30.82
N LEU A 100 -20.24 22.52 -31.35
CA LEU A 100 -20.69 22.14 -32.69
C LEU A 100 -22.20 22.23 -32.82
N ASN A 101 -22.97 21.77 -31.81
CA ASN A 101 -24.42 21.90 -31.81
C ASN A 101 -24.89 23.36 -31.75
N PHE A 102 -24.22 24.21 -30.95
CA PHE A 102 -24.50 25.65 -30.92
C PHE A 102 -24.22 26.34 -32.26
N VAL A 103 -23.11 26.01 -32.93
CA VAL A 103 -22.79 26.57 -34.25
C VAL A 103 -23.80 26.10 -35.30
N ASN A 104 -24.15 24.81 -35.32
CA ASN A 104 -25.12 24.28 -36.29
C ASN A 104 -26.52 24.88 -36.10
N GLN A 105 -26.95 25.09 -34.85
CA GLN A 105 -28.26 25.69 -34.54
C GLN A 105 -28.34 27.17 -34.96
N ASN A 106 -27.25 27.93 -34.81
CA ASN A 106 -27.20 29.33 -35.26
C ASN A 106 -27.02 29.45 -36.78
N SER A 107 -26.23 28.60 -37.43
CA SER A 107 -26.12 28.57 -38.90
C SER A 107 -27.43 28.16 -39.59
N SER A 108 -28.25 27.31 -38.94
CA SER A 108 -29.59 26.95 -39.41
C SER A 108 -30.62 28.09 -39.27
N ALA A 109 -30.35 29.09 -38.43
CA ALA A 109 -31.18 30.28 -38.28
C ALA A 109 -30.77 31.36 -39.30
N ASP A 110 -29.47 31.56 -39.51
CA ASP A 110 -28.94 32.45 -40.56
C ASP A 110 -29.33 31.99 -41.97
N GLU A 111 -29.31 30.68 -42.28
CA GLU A 111 -29.77 30.17 -43.58
C GLU A 111 -31.28 30.39 -43.83
N LYS A 112 -32.10 30.41 -42.76
CA LYS A 112 -33.54 30.70 -42.88
C LYS A 112 -33.78 32.18 -43.08
N ASP A 113 -33.05 33.03 -42.37
CA ASP A 113 -33.18 34.48 -42.48
C ASP A 113 -32.66 34.97 -43.85
N GLU A 114 -31.59 34.39 -44.39
CA GLU A 114 -31.14 34.68 -45.77
C GLU A 114 -32.16 34.24 -46.84
N GLN A 115 -32.84 33.10 -46.67
CA GLN A 115 -33.88 32.66 -47.59
C GLN A 115 -35.14 33.54 -47.52
N ILE A 116 -35.50 34.05 -46.34
CA ILE A 116 -36.62 34.97 -46.15
C ILE A 116 -36.32 36.32 -46.83
N VAL A 117 -35.12 36.86 -46.67
CA VAL A 117 -34.71 38.14 -47.31
C VAL A 117 -34.68 38.01 -48.84
N GLN A 118 -34.22 36.88 -49.39
CA GLN A 118 -34.26 36.64 -50.83
C GLN A 118 -35.68 36.47 -51.39
N ALA A 119 -36.61 35.90 -50.61
CA ALA A 119 -38.00 35.78 -50.99
C ALA A 119 -38.71 37.15 -51.00
N THR A 120 -38.45 38.02 -50.02
CA THR A 120 -39.04 39.36 -49.95
C THR A 120 -38.56 40.28 -51.08
N ASN A 121 -37.31 40.17 -51.53
CA ASN A 121 -36.76 41.02 -52.59
C ASN A 121 -37.22 40.63 -54.02
N LYS A 122 -37.95 39.52 -54.18
CA LYS A 122 -38.47 39.04 -55.47
C LYS A 122 -39.91 39.45 -55.76
N GLU A 123 -40.65 39.97 -54.77
CA GLU A 123 -42.06 40.35 -54.88
C GLU A 123 -42.30 41.86 -55.06
N VAL A 124 -41.23 42.65 -55.22
CA VAL A 124 -41.27 44.09 -55.56
C VAL A 124 -40.74 44.30 -56.97
#